data_AF-A0A1V5QM18-F1
#
_entry.id   AF-A0A1V5QM18-F1
#
_cell.length_a   1.000
_cell.length_b   1.000
_cell.length_c   1.000
_cell.angle_alpha   90.00
_cell.angle_beta   90.00
_cell.angle_gamma   90.00
#
_symmetry.space_group_name_H-M   'P 1'
#
loop_
_entity.id
_entity.type
_entity.pdbx_description
1 polymer ?
#
loop_
_entity_poly.entity_id
_entity_poly.type
_entity_poly.pdbx_seq_one_letter_code
_entity_poly.pdbx_strand_id
1 'polypeptide(L)'
;METVINTKISTGKKEFKVEFDKDKNIVLIKTTQQPDKNKANKEILKELKKFFNSEVKIVSGLKSKEKKININLPKKEVEKKLQNTN
;
A
#
# COMPACT_ATOMS: atom_id res chain seq x y z
N MET A 1 -4.27 -0.11 -18.16
CA MET A 1 -2.92 0.36 -17.78
C MET A 1 -2.77 0.07 -16.29
N GLU A 2 -1.71 -0.63 -15.91
CA GLU A 2 -1.44 -0.96 -14.51
C GLU A 2 -0.31 -0.05 -13.98
N THR A 3 -0.36 0.31 -12.71
CA THR A 3 0.62 1.19 -12.07
C THR A 3 1.27 0.46 -10.92
N VAL A 4 2.60 0.37 -10.95
CA VAL A 4 3.38 -0.16 -9.84
C VAL A 4 3.83 1.00 -8.95
N ILE A 5 3.48 0.92 -7.68
CA ILE A 5 3.91 1.85 -6.65
C ILE A 5 4.87 1.17 -5.66
N ASN A 6 5.82 1.95 -5.17
CA ASN A 6 6.67 1.52 -4.07
C ASN A 6 5.98 1.82 -2.74
N THR A 7 5.96 0.86 -1.85
CA THR A 7 5.31 0.96 -0.54
C THR A 7 6.26 0.51 0.56
N LYS A 8 6.16 1.12 1.74
CA LYS A 8 6.99 0.82 2.90
C LYS A 8 6.11 0.52 4.09
N ILE A 9 6.22 -0.70 4.58
CA ILE A 9 5.35 -1.27 5.60
C ILE A 9 6.04 -1.18 6.95
N SER A 10 5.34 -0.58 7.90
CA SER A 10 5.71 -0.53 9.31
C SER A 10 4.68 -1.30 10.12
N THR A 11 5.09 -2.43 10.67
CA THR A 11 4.25 -3.29 11.51
C THR A 11 4.35 -2.92 12.99
N GLY A 12 3.36 -3.34 13.79
CA GLY A 12 3.36 -3.12 15.24
C GLY A 12 3.00 -1.68 15.63
N LYS A 13 2.15 -1.02 14.84
CA LYS A 13 1.61 0.31 15.16
C LYS A 13 0.29 0.18 15.92
N LYS A 14 -0.13 1.25 16.60
CA LYS A 14 -1.42 1.28 17.33
C LYS A 14 -2.63 1.32 16.39
N GLU A 15 -2.46 1.88 15.20
CA GLU A 15 -3.52 2.07 14.20
C GLU A 15 -3.01 1.80 12.78
N PHE A 16 -3.94 1.45 11.88
CA PHE A 16 -3.67 1.35 10.46
C PHE A 16 -3.68 2.76 9.84
N LYS A 17 -2.58 3.16 9.19
CA LYS A 17 -2.46 4.45 8.49
C LYS A 17 -1.76 4.27 7.16
N VAL A 18 -2.22 5.03 6.16
CA VAL A 18 -1.62 5.08 4.83
C VAL A 18 -1.23 6.53 4.57
N GLU A 19 0.06 6.77 4.37
CA GLU A 19 0.62 8.09 4.08
C GLU A 19 1.33 8.03 2.73
N PHE A 20 1.19 9.04 1.89
CA PHE A 20 1.89 9.12 0.62
C PHE A 20 2.98 10.19 0.68
N ASP A 21 4.23 9.74 0.50
CA ASP A 21 5.39 10.61 0.39
C ASP A 21 5.54 11.02 -1.09
N LYS A 22 5.18 12.27 -1.40
CA LYS A 22 5.25 12.82 -2.77
C LYS A 22 6.69 13.00 -3.24
N ASP A 23 7.61 13.33 -2.34
CA ASP A 23 9.02 13.60 -2.68
C ASP A 23 9.73 12.32 -3.09
N LYS A 24 9.46 11.22 -2.38
CA LYS A 24 10.05 9.90 -2.67
C LYS A 24 9.18 9.01 -3.55
N ASN A 25 7.94 9.42 -3.81
CA ASN A 25 6.92 8.64 -4.50
C ASN A 25 6.72 7.24 -3.87
N ILE A 26 6.67 7.20 -2.54
CA ILE A 26 6.53 5.97 -1.74
C ILE A 26 5.29 6.06 -0.86
N VAL A 27 4.51 4.98 -0.79
CA VAL A 27 3.38 4.87 0.15
C VAL A 27 3.85 4.22 1.46
N LEU A 28 3.80 4.97 2.55
CA LEU A 28 4.05 4.49 3.90
C LEU A 28 2.78 3.85 4.47
N ILE A 29 2.82 2.56 4.72
CA ILE A 29 1.70 1.80 5.29
C ILE A 29 2.06 1.36 6.70
N LYS A 30 1.36 1.90 7.68
CA LYS A 30 1.45 1.54 9.09
C LYS A 30 0.32 0.55 9.35
N THR A 31 0.65 -0.65 9.83
CA THR A 31 -0.34 -1.68 10.19
C THR A 31 -0.15 -2.09 11.64
N THR A 32 -1.27 -2.41 12.29
CA THR A 32 -1.30 -2.97 13.64
C THR A 32 -0.93 -4.45 13.65
N GLN A 33 -1.16 -5.14 12.54
CA GLN A 33 -0.85 -6.55 12.39
C GLN A 33 0.66 -6.76 12.36
N GLN A 34 1.09 -7.85 13.01
CA GLN A 34 2.47 -8.32 12.90
C GLN A 34 2.71 -8.89 11.49
N PRO A 35 3.97 -8.89 10.99
CA PRO A 35 4.34 -9.51 9.73
C PRO A 35 4.35 -11.06 9.83
N ASP A 36 3.51 -11.63 10.68
CA ASP A 36 3.40 -13.06 10.92
C ASP A 36 2.41 -13.69 9.93
N LYS A 37 2.84 -14.76 9.25
CA LYS A 37 2.01 -15.59 8.34
C LYS A 37 1.14 -14.80 7.34
N ASN A 38 1.70 -13.79 6.68
CA ASN A 38 1.00 -12.96 5.69
C ASN A 38 -0.21 -12.15 6.22
N LYS A 39 -0.40 -12.02 7.54
CA LYS A 39 -1.53 -11.27 8.11
C LYS A 39 -1.49 -9.79 7.70
N ALA A 40 -0.34 -9.14 7.88
CA ALA A 40 -0.11 -7.78 7.41
C ALA A 40 -0.36 -7.63 5.90
N ASN A 41 0.11 -8.59 5.08
CA ASN A 41 -0.07 -8.54 3.62
C ASN A 41 -1.56 -8.59 3.23
N LYS A 42 -2.32 -9.49 3.87
CA LYS A 42 -3.76 -9.63 3.62
C LYS A 42 -4.53 -8.38 4.03
N GLU A 43 -4.22 -7.80 5.19
CA GLU A 43 -4.86 -6.56 5.65
C GLU A 43 -4.57 -5.41 4.68
N ILE A 44 -3.30 -5.22 4.31
CA ILE A 44 -2.88 -4.18 3.37
C ILE A 44 -3.56 -4.35 2.03
N LEU A 45 -3.56 -5.55 1.45
CA LEU A 45 -4.26 -5.82 0.20
C LEU A 45 -5.76 -5.53 0.30
N LYS A 46 -6.39 -5.86 1.43
CA LYS A 46 -7.83 -5.66 1.65
C LYS A 46 -8.18 -4.18 1.76
N GLU A 47 -7.39 -3.42 2.52
CA GLU A 47 -7.59 -1.98 2.69
C GLU A 47 -7.25 -1.21 1.41
N LEU A 48 -6.13 -1.53 0.74
CA LEU A 48 -5.81 -0.93 -0.56
C LEU A 48 -6.86 -1.27 -1.61
N LYS A 49 -7.38 -2.50 -1.64
CA LYS A 49 -8.44 -2.91 -2.57
C LYS A 49 -9.71 -2.11 -2.35
N LYS A 50 -10.10 -1.86 -1.10
CA LYS A 50 -11.23 -0.98 -0.77
C LYS A 50 -10.96 0.47 -1.15
N PHE A 51 -9.78 0.99 -0.81
CA PHE A 51 -9.38 2.38 -1.07
C PHE A 51 -9.35 2.70 -2.57
N PHE A 52 -8.68 1.84 -3.35
CA PHE A 52 -8.61 1.99 -4.79
C PHE A 52 -9.86 1.50 -5.50
N ASN A 53 -10.71 0.71 -4.85
CA ASN A 53 -11.84 0.00 -5.47
C ASN A 53 -11.41 -0.72 -6.76
N SER A 54 -10.22 -1.32 -6.71
CA SER A 54 -9.55 -1.90 -7.87
C SER A 54 -8.66 -3.04 -7.45
N GLU A 55 -8.28 -3.86 -8.42
CA GLU A 55 -7.42 -5.00 -8.15
C GLU A 55 -6.01 -4.55 -7.78
N VAL A 56 -5.51 -5.07 -6.66
CA VAL A 56 -4.21 -4.73 -6.10
C VAL A 56 -3.44 -6.01 -5.86
N LYS A 57 -2.19 -6.06 -6.28
CA LYS A 57 -1.32 -7.24 -6.18
C LYS A 57 0.07 -6.83 -5.68
N ILE A 58 0.62 -7.60 -4.74
CA ILE A 58 2.02 -7.42 -4.34
C ILE A 58 2.88 -8.14 -5.38
N VAL A 59 3.65 -7.39 -6.17
CA VAL A 59 4.54 -7.92 -7.20
C VAL A 59 5.95 -8.15 -6.69
N SER A 60 6.36 -7.48 -5.61
CA SER A 60 7.68 -7.69 -5.00
C SER A 60 7.73 -7.28 -3.53
N GLY A 61 8.74 -7.77 -2.81
CA GLY A 61 8.98 -7.41 -1.41
C GLY A 61 8.13 -8.18 -0.39
N LEU A 62 7.60 -9.36 -0.73
CA LEU A 62 6.76 -10.16 0.17
C LEU A 62 7.38 -10.38 1.57
N LYS A 63 8.72 -10.56 1.64
CA LYS A 63 9.50 -10.73 2.88
C LYS A 63 10.19 -9.45 3.39
N SER A 64 10.10 -8.33 2.66
CA SER A 64 10.76 -7.07 3.00
C SER A 64 9.77 -6.07 3.60
N LYS A 65 10.29 -5.06 4.32
CA LYS A 65 9.49 -3.89 4.73
C LYS A 65 9.13 -3.03 3.51
N GLU A 66 9.93 -3.06 2.46
CA GLU A 66 9.67 -2.32 1.22
C GLU A 66 9.08 -3.27 0.17
N LYS A 67 7.91 -2.91 -0.36
CA LYS A 67 7.12 -3.74 -1.27
C LYS A 67 6.72 -2.96 -2.51
N LYS A 68 6.67 -3.66 -3.64
CA LYS A 68 6.10 -3.14 -4.87
C LYS A 68 4.69 -3.67 -5.01
N ILE A 69 3.75 -2.75 -5.12
CA ILE A 69 2.33 -3.06 -5.25
C ILE A 69 1.87 -2.60 -6.63
N ASN A 70 1.37 -3.54 -7.41
CA ASN A 70 0.73 -3.26 -8.68
C ASN A 70 -0.75 -2.98 -8.46
N ILE A 71 -1.23 -1.87 -8.99
CA ILE A 71 -2.61 -1.43 -8.93
C ILE A 71 -3.14 -1.42 -10.36
N ASN A 72 -4.26 -2.10 -10.60
CA ASN A 72 -4.93 -2.07 -11.90
C ASN A 72 -5.70 -0.75 -12.12
N LEU A 73 -5.00 0.37 -11.95
CA LEU A 73 -5.49 1.73 -12.17
C LEU A 73 -4.44 2.56 -12.91
N PRO A 74 -4.88 3.56 -13.68
CA PRO A 74 -3.97 4.52 -14.29
C PRO A 74 -3.32 5.40 -13.21
N LYS A 75 -2.05 5.76 -13.42
CA LYS A 75 -1.23 6.56 -12.50
C LYS A 75 -1.94 7.82 -11.99
N LYS A 76 -2.67 8.53 -12.87
CA LYS A 76 -3.44 9.73 -12.52
C LYS A 76 -4.50 9.48 -11.44
N GLU A 77 -5.20 8.36 -11.48
CA GLU A 77 -6.21 8.04 -10.47
C GLU A 77 -5.58 7.63 -9.16
N VAL A 78 -4.49 6.86 -9.22
CA VAL A 78 -3.73 6.47 -8.05
C VAL A 78 -3.22 7.71 -7.30
N GLU A 79 -2.61 8.65 -8.02
CA GLU A 79 -2.16 9.93 -7.46
C GLU A 79 -3.31 10.76 -6.88
N LYS A 80 -4.45 10.87 -7.59
CA LYS A 80 -5.63 11.58 -7.07
C LYS A 80 -6.14 11.00 -5.76
N LYS A 81 -6.28 9.68 -5.66
CA LYS A 81 -6.75 9.03 -4.44
C LYS A 81 -5.76 9.19 -3.29
N LEU A 82 -4.46 9.07 -3.57
CA LEU A 82 -3.42 9.29 -2.56
C LEU A 82 -3.36 10.75 -2.08
N GLN A 83 -3.65 11.72 -2.95
CA GLN A 83 -3.68 13.14 -2.59
C GLN A 83 -4.89 13.54 -1.73
N ASN A 84 -5.98 12.77 -1.75
CA ASN A 84 -7.19 13.03 -0.95
C ASN A 84 -7.13 12.48 0.48
N THR A 85 -6.00 11.90 0.91
CA THR A 85 -5.81 11.51 2.30
C THR A 85 -5.25 12.72 3.06
N ASN A 86 -6.15 13.58 3.52
CA ASN A 86 -5.84 14.78 4.30
C ASN A 86 -6.39 14.61 5.72
#